data_AF-A0A351CF75-F1
#
_entry.id   AF-A0A351CF75-F1
#
_cell.length_a   1.000
_cell.length_b   1.000
_cell.length_c   1.000
_cell.angle_alpha   90.00
_cell.angle_beta   90.00
_cell.angle_gamma   90.00
#
_symmetry.space_group_name_H-M   'P 1'
#
loop_
_entity.id
_entity.type
_entity.pdbx_description
1 polymer ?
#
loop_
_entity_poly.entity_id
_entity_poly.type
_entity_poly.pdbx_seq_one_letter_code
_entity_poly.pdbx_strand_id
1 'polypeptide(L)'
;MDENVDLLERRCPRLGGPVLFSYCKTSVDNHSICWKIFDCWWECFDVVGYLKKSLPEDKFKNLANSKPKQKIVSLVELIEQAKKRVL
;
A
#
# COMPACT_ATOMS: atom_id res chain seq x y z
N MET A 1 2.32 -11.57 21.42
CA MET A 1 2.40 -10.34 22.22
C MET A 1 3.41 -9.45 21.52
N ASP A 2 2.96 -8.68 20.53
CA ASP A 2 3.79 -7.74 19.77
C ASP A 2 3.24 -6.33 20.00
N GLU A 3 3.15 -5.91 21.27
CA GLU A 3 2.41 -4.73 21.72
C GLU A 3 3.08 -3.38 21.41
N ASN A 4 4.18 -3.33 20.62
CA ASN A 4 4.91 -2.08 20.39
C ASN A 4 5.08 -1.66 18.92
N VAL A 5 4.79 -2.53 17.94
CA VAL A 5 4.99 -2.15 16.53
C VAL A 5 4.06 -1.03 16.07
N ASP A 6 2.91 -0.87 16.72
CA ASP A 6 1.90 0.15 16.43
C ASP A 6 2.35 1.58 16.78
N LEU A 7 3.34 1.70 17.66
CA LEU A 7 3.96 2.96 18.08
C LEU A 7 5.18 3.33 17.22
N LEU A 8 5.61 2.44 16.33
CA LEU A 8 6.68 2.77 15.41
C LEU A 8 6.24 3.92 14.51
N GLU A 9 7.10 4.91 14.37
CA GLU A 9 6.87 6.10 13.58
C GLU A 9 7.87 6.16 12.42
N ARG A 10 7.39 6.59 11.25
CA ARG A 10 8.27 6.98 10.15
C ARG A 10 7.66 8.08 9.31
N ARG A 11 8.48 8.76 8.52
CA ARG A 11 8.00 9.68 7.49
C ARG A 11 7.24 8.92 6.39
N CYS A 12 6.00 9.33 6.15
CA CYS A 12 5.15 8.79 5.11
C CYS A 12 5.48 9.41 3.75
N PRO A 13 5.85 8.63 2.72
CA PRO A 13 6.11 9.17 1.38
C PRO A 13 4.85 9.70 0.69
N ARG A 14 3.64 9.32 1.15
CA ARG A 14 2.36 9.80 0.60
C ARG A 14 1.90 11.13 1.20
N LEU A 15 2.09 11.29 2.51
CA LEU A 15 1.59 12.44 3.27
C LEU A 15 2.67 13.49 3.57
N GLY A 16 3.95 13.13 3.40
CA GLY A 16 5.08 14.05 3.59
C GLY A 16 5.52 14.26 5.04
N GLY A 17 4.73 13.81 6.04
CA GLY A 17 4.99 13.94 7.48
C GLY A 17 5.17 12.60 8.21
N PRO A 18 5.49 12.63 9.52
CA PRO A 18 5.57 11.44 10.36
C PRO A 18 4.19 10.79 10.54
N VAL A 19 4.15 9.47 10.50
CA VAL A 19 2.96 8.66 10.77
C VAL A 19 3.33 7.42 11.57
N LEU A 20 2.39 6.97 12.41
CA LEU A 20 2.52 5.71 13.13
C LEU A 20 2.17 4.52 12.22
N PHE A 21 2.68 3.34 12.56
CA PHE A 21 2.28 2.10 11.91
C PHE A 21 0.79 1.83 12.08
N SER A 22 0.22 2.14 13.24
CA SER A 22 -1.23 2.07 13.51
C SER A 22 -2.06 2.86 12.49
N TYR A 23 -1.59 4.04 12.08
CA TYR A 23 -2.22 4.82 11.01
C TYR A 23 -2.18 4.10 9.67
N CYS A 24 -1.05 3.45 9.32
CA CYS A 24 -0.92 2.70 8.08
C CYS A 24 -1.84 1.46 8.01
N LYS A 25 -2.19 0.88 9.16
CA LYS A 25 -3.14 -0.23 9.28
C LYS A 25 -4.60 0.21 9.17
N THR A 26 -4.92 1.44 9.53
CA THR A 26 -6.29 1.94 9.65
C THR A 26 -6.49 3.11 8.68
N SER A 27 -6.77 2.84 7.39
CA SER A 27 -7.06 3.97 6.48
C SER A 27 -8.42 4.59 6.79
N VAL A 28 -8.39 5.87 7.12
CA VAL A 28 -9.51 6.73 7.52
C VAL A 28 -10.64 6.77 6.47
N ASP A 29 -10.31 6.58 5.19
CA ASP A 29 -11.25 6.87 4.11
C ASP A 29 -11.95 5.65 3.51
N ASN A 30 -11.64 4.42 3.94
CA ASN A 30 -12.32 3.21 3.39
C ASN A 30 -12.00 1.87 4.11
N HIS A 31 -11.52 1.88 5.37
CA HIS A 31 -11.12 0.66 6.09
C HIS A 31 -10.06 -0.20 5.34
N SER A 32 -9.25 0.40 4.49
CA SER A 32 -8.20 -0.31 3.75
C SER A 32 -6.85 -0.15 4.45
N ILE A 33 -5.95 -1.11 4.28
CA ILE A 33 -4.57 -0.99 4.76
C ILE A 33 -3.77 -0.25 3.69
N CYS A 34 -2.81 0.59 4.09
CA CYS A 34 -1.97 1.30 3.13
C CYS A 34 -1.25 0.31 2.20
N TRP A 35 -1.44 0.44 0.89
CA TRP A 35 -0.82 -0.45 -0.11
C TRP A 35 0.72 -0.40 -0.12
N LYS A 36 1.33 0.64 0.48
CA LYS A 36 2.78 0.75 0.66
C LYS A 36 3.28 0.16 1.97
N ILE A 37 2.44 -0.47 2.79
CA ILE A 37 2.82 -0.89 4.15
C ILE A 37 4.02 -1.85 4.14
N PHE A 38 4.14 -2.72 3.14
CA PHE A 38 5.32 -3.58 2.99
C PHE A 38 6.57 -2.76 2.66
N ASP A 39 6.52 -1.92 1.62
CA ASP A 39 7.63 -1.03 1.23
C ASP A 39 8.07 -0.10 2.37
N CYS A 40 7.14 0.31 3.23
CA CYS A 40 7.38 1.25 4.31
C CYS A 40 7.80 0.59 5.63
N TRP A 41 7.71 -0.71 5.82
CA TRP A 41 7.98 -1.29 7.14
C TRP A 41 8.87 -2.53 7.11
N TRP A 42 9.24 -3.03 5.92
CA TRP A 42 10.10 -4.21 5.78
C TRP A 42 11.48 -4.08 6.43
N GLU A 43 12.06 -2.88 6.49
CA GLU A 43 13.35 -2.63 7.17
C GLU A 43 13.19 -2.43 8.68
N CYS A 44 11.99 -2.11 9.15
CA CYS A 44 11.76 -1.81 10.56
C CYS A 44 11.48 -3.08 11.36
N PHE A 45 10.71 -4.02 10.80
CA PHE A 45 10.39 -5.31 11.43
C PHE A 45 9.80 -6.29 10.40
N ASP A 46 9.52 -7.53 10.80
CA ASP A 46 8.81 -8.51 9.96
C ASP A 46 7.32 -8.16 9.79
N VAL A 47 7.06 -7.11 9.01
CA VAL A 47 5.71 -6.64 8.67
C VAL A 47 4.92 -7.70 7.91
N VAL A 48 5.58 -8.58 7.15
CA VAL A 48 4.92 -9.64 6.39
C VAL A 48 4.38 -10.70 7.34
N GLY A 49 5.22 -11.22 8.24
CA GLY A 49 4.80 -12.19 9.25
C GLY A 49 3.76 -11.60 10.20
N TYR A 50 3.91 -10.35 10.60
CA TYR A 50 2.94 -9.64 11.43
C TYR A 50 1.56 -9.55 10.76
N LEU A 51 1.50 -9.11 9.49
CA LEU A 51 0.22 -8.97 8.77
C LEU A 51 -0.40 -10.33 8.43
N LYS A 52 0.39 -11.37 8.16
CA LYS A 52 -0.14 -12.74 7.97
C LYS A 52 -0.81 -13.30 9.23
N LYS A 53 -0.30 -12.95 10.41
CA LYS A 53 -0.88 -13.39 11.70
C LYS A 53 -2.09 -12.55 12.12
N SER A 54 -2.10 -11.26 11.77
CA SER A 54 -3.13 -10.32 12.22
C SER A 54 -4.30 -10.13 11.25
N LEU A 55 -4.13 -10.45 9.96
CA LEU A 55 -5.18 -10.29 8.95
C LEU A 55 -5.77 -11.62 8.51
N PRO A 56 -7.06 -11.63 8.13
CA PRO A 56 -7.64 -12.71 7.33
C PRO A 56 -6.84 -12.96 6.05
N GLU A 57 -6.76 -14.22 5.61
CA GLU A 57 -5.94 -14.61 4.47
C GLU A 57 -6.34 -13.88 3.17
N ASP A 58 -7.65 -13.68 2.95
CA ASP A 58 -8.18 -12.95 1.79
C ASP A 58 -7.72 -11.49 1.79
N LYS A 59 -7.77 -10.83 2.95
CA LYS A 59 -7.31 -9.44 3.12
C LYS A 59 -5.81 -9.32 2.90
N PHE A 60 -5.04 -10.27 3.43
CA PHE A 60 -3.60 -10.31 3.22
C PHE A 60 -3.25 -10.50 1.73
N LYS A 61 -3.89 -11.46 1.05
CA LYS A 61 -3.69 -11.71 -0.39
C LYS A 61 -4.05 -10.48 -1.22
N ASN A 62 -5.18 -9.83 -0.91
CA ASN A 62 -5.58 -8.60 -1.59
C ASN A 62 -4.54 -7.49 -1.41
N LEU A 63 -4.04 -7.29 -0.19
CA LEU A 63 -3.01 -6.30 0.12
C LEU A 63 -1.68 -6.59 -0.60
N ALA A 64 -1.22 -7.85 -0.58
CA ALA A 64 0.00 -8.29 -1.26
C ALA A 64 -0.07 -8.09 -2.78
N ASN A 65 -1.27 -8.21 -3.35
CA ASN A 65 -1.53 -8.02 -4.78
C ASN A 65 -1.93 -6.58 -5.15
N SER A 66 -2.12 -5.67 -4.19
CA SER A 66 -2.60 -4.29 -4.40
C SER A 66 -1.56 -3.34 -4.99
N LYS A 67 -0.53 -3.84 -5.68
CA LYS A 67 0.42 -2.98 -6.40
C LYS A 67 -0.38 -2.05 -7.33
N PRO A 68 -0.16 -0.72 -7.28
CA PRO A 68 -0.87 0.18 -8.17
C PRO A 68 -0.55 -0.25 -9.60
N LYS A 69 -1.60 -0.57 -10.38
CA LYS A 69 -1.45 -0.78 -11.83
C LYS A 69 -0.66 0.41 -12.36
N GLN A 70 0.58 0.15 -12.75
CA GLN A 70 1.51 1.20 -13.13
C GLN A 70 0.86 2.01 -14.25
N LYS A 71 0.83 3.34 -14.08
CA LYS A 71 0.27 4.33 -15.03
C LYS A 71 0.82 4.21 -16.46
N ILE A 72 1.85 3.39 -16.69
CA ILE A 72 2.43 3.10 -18.00
C ILE A 72 1.41 2.44 -18.94
N VAL A 73 0.53 1.57 -18.43
CA VAL A 73 -0.53 0.97 -19.25
C VAL A 73 -1.46 2.05 -19.80
N SER A 74 -1.77 3.07 -18.99
CA SER A 74 -2.65 4.16 -19.39
C SER A 74 -2.06 5.04 -20.49
N LEU A 75 -0.73 5.29 -20.51
CA LEU A 75 -0.14 6.13 -21.55
C LEU A 75 -0.17 5.46 -22.92
N VAL A 76 0.11 4.15 -22.99
CA VAL A 76 0.06 3.39 -24.25
C VAL A 76 -1.36 3.34 -24.78
N GLU A 77 -2.36 3.07 -23.93
CA GLU A 77 -3.77 3.09 -24.31
C GLU A 77 -4.23 4.46 -24.80
N LEU A 78 -3.78 5.56 -24.17
CA LEU A 78 -4.10 6.92 -24.59
C LEU A 78 -3.46 7.27 -25.94
N ILE A 79 -2.23 6.84 -26.19
CA ILE A 79 -1.55 7.00 -27.48
C ILE A 79 -2.32 6.23 -28.58
N GLU A 80 -2.79 5.04 -28.27
CA GLU A 80 -3.53 4.19 -29.22
C GLU A 80 -4.92 4.75 -29.54
N GLN A 81 -5.62 5.30 -28.55
CA GLN A 81 -6.88 6.04 -28.76
C GLN A 81 -6.66 7.32 -29.57
N ALA A 82 -5.57 8.05 -29.35
CA ALA A 82 -5.24 9.25 -30.12
C ALA A 82 -4.96 8.92 -31.59
N LYS A 83 -4.24 7.82 -31.87
CA LYS A 83 -4.02 7.33 -33.25
C LYS A 83 -5.32 7.00 -33.98
N LYS A 84 -6.30 6.42 -33.29
CA LYS A 84 -7.61 6.07 -33.88
C LYS A 84 -8.51 7.27 -34.21
N ARG A 85 -8.24 8.46 -33.67
CA ARG A 85 -9.03 9.68 -33.93
C ARG A 85 -8.50 10.51 -35.11
N VAL A 86 -7.30 10.22 -35.58
CA VAL A 86 -6.61 10.96 -36.66
C VAL A 86 -6.65 10.17 -37.99
N LEU A 87 -7.10 8.91 -37.97
CA LEU A 87 -7.35 8.07 -39.14
C LEU A 87 -8.82 8.08 -39.52
#